data_AF-A0A7W1QHZ6-F1
#
_entry.id   AF-A0A7W1QHZ6-F1
#
_cell.length_a   1.000
_cell.length_b   1.000
_cell.length_c   1.000
_cell.angle_alpha   90.00
_cell.angle_beta   90.00
_cell.angle_gamma   90.00
#
_symmetry.space_group_name_H-M   'P 1'
#
loop_
_entity.id
_entity.type
_entity.pdbx_description
1 polymer ?
#
loop_
_entity_poly.entity_id
_entity_poly.type
_entity_poly.pdbx_seq_one_letter_code
_entity_poly.pdbx_strand_id
1 'polypeptide(L)'
;MVTIENPPAHVCVNGRFEFRANFSDPDGDNLQVSWSATYGTISSGRERATFTAPGSAGTASVTVTVSDGKESRSATVSFPIRAEAWPPTPETC
;
A
#
# COMPACT_ATOMS: atom_id res chain seq x y z
N MET A 1 9.76 14.41 -3.33
CA MET A 1 9.01 13.38 -4.09
C MET A 1 8.46 12.37 -3.09
N VAL A 2 7.37 11.66 -3.41
CA VAL A 2 6.81 10.59 -2.58
C VAL A 2 6.89 9.30 -3.39
N THR A 3 7.45 8.24 -2.83
CA THR A 3 7.55 6.92 -3.46
C THR A 3 7.11 5.82 -2.50
N ILE A 4 6.54 4.75 -3.03
CA ILE A 4 6.26 3.54 -2.27
C ILE A 4 7.36 2.53 -2.60
N GLU A 5 8.08 2.09 -1.58
CA GLU A 5 9.21 1.18 -1.68
C GLU A 5 8.71 -0.25 -1.86
N ASN A 6 9.31 -0.97 -2.82
CA ASN A 6 9.11 -2.40 -3.08
C ASN A 6 7.64 -2.87 -3.00
N PRO A 7 6.73 -2.36 -3.84
CA PRO A 7 5.36 -2.86 -3.86
C PRO A 7 5.33 -4.37 -4.17
N PRO A 8 4.38 -5.12 -3.59
CA PRO A 8 4.27 -6.55 -3.83
C PRO A 8 3.85 -6.82 -5.27
N ALA A 9 4.41 -7.87 -5.88
CA ALA A 9 3.94 -8.34 -7.19
C ALA A 9 2.50 -8.88 -7.12
N HIS A 10 2.11 -9.45 -5.98
CA HIS A 10 0.76 -9.85 -5.64
C HIS A 10 0.62 -10.04 -4.12
N VAL A 11 -0.61 -10.04 -3.61
CA VAL A 11 -0.92 -10.36 -2.20
C VAL A 11 -1.94 -11.50 -2.16
N CYS A 12 -1.80 -12.41 -1.20
CA CYS A 12 -2.75 -13.51 -1.03
C CYS A 12 -4.06 -13.01 -0.39
N VAL A 13 -5.18 -13.66 -0.69
CA VAL A 13 -6.43 -13.43 0.07
C VAL A 13 -6.19 -13.64 1.56
N ASN A 14 -6.74 -12.76 2.40
CA ASN A 14 -6.46 -12.68 3.85
C ASN A 14 -4.98 -12.48 4.23
N GLY A 15 -4.09 -12.28 3.25
CA GLY A 15 -2.70 -11.94 3.47
C GLY A 15 -2.54 -10.50 3.95
N ARG A 16 -1.37 -10.21 4.54
CA ARG A 16 -0.97 -8.87 4.92
C ARG A 16 0.34 -8.47 4.24
N PHE A 17 0.46 -7.21 3.88
CA PHE A 17 1.68 -6.65 3.33
C PHE A 17 1.99 -5.30 3.99
N GLU A 18 3.24 -5.09 4.38
CA GLU A 18 3.69 -3.80 4.91
C GLU A 18 4.22 -2.94 3.75
N PHE A 19 3.51 -1.86 3.45
CA PHE A 19 3.99 -0.81 2.57
C PHE A 19 4.88 0.15 3.33
N ARG A 20 5.95 0.59 2.68
CA ARG A 20 6.82 1.66 3.18
C ARG A 20 6.83 2.80 2.17
N ALA A 21 6.54 4.01 2.62
CA ALA A 21 6.72 5.20 1.81
C ALA A 21 8.07 5.86 2.12
N ASN A 22 8.70 6.40 1.08
CA ASN A 22 9.81 7.30 1.21
C ASN A 22 9.38 8.69 0.72
N PHE A 23 9.63 9.69 1.55
CA PHE A 23 9.40 11.09 1.25
C PHE A 23 10.45 11.93 1.96
N SER A 24 10.89 13.02 1.33
CA SER A 24 11.90 13.91 1.86
C SER A 24 11.26 15.24 2.22
N ASP A 25 11.53 15.70 3.44
CA ASP A 25 11.09 16.98 3.98
C ASP A 25 12.32 17.82 4.32
N PRO A 26 12.75 18.71 3.41
CA PRO A 26 13.97 19.50 3.62
C PRO A 26 13.77 20.64 4.64
N ASP A 27 12.53 21.07 4.88
CA ASP A 27 12.19 22.23 5.69
C ASP A 27 11.88 21.89 7.17
N GLY A 28 11.72 20.60 7.51
CA GLY A 28 11.42 20.12 8.85
C GLY A 28 9.96 20.34 9.28
N ASP A 29 9.06 20.55 8.33
CA ASP A 29 7.65 20.83 8.55
C ASP A 29 6.90 19.57 9.02
N ASN A 30 5.81 19.78 9.77
CA ASN A 30 4.96 18.66 10.17
C ASN A 30 4.16 18.16 8.97
N LEU A 31 4.70 17.13 8.31
CA LEU A 31 4.00 16.44 7.25
C LEU A 31 2.81 15.63 7.78
N GLN A 32 1.65 15.82 7.14
CA GLN A 32 0.46 14.99 7.27
C GLN A 32 0.55 13.85 6.24
N VAL A 33 0.59 12.61 6.72
CA VAL A 33 0.62 11.42 5.88
C VAL A 33 -0.70 10.67 6.03
N SER A 34 -1.34 10.38 4.91
CA SER A 34 -2.55 9.58 4.86
C SER A 34 -2.40 8.46 3.84
N TRP A 35 -2.95 7.29 4.17
CA TRP A 35 -2.95 6.13 3.28
C TRP A 35 -4.38 5.70 3.02
N SER A 36 -4.65 5.32 1.78
CA SER A 36 -5.95 4.82 1.34
C SER A 36 -5.76 3.57 0.48
N ALA A 37 -6.69 2.63 0.60
CA ALA A 37 -6.74 1.44 -0.24
C ALA A 37 -8.11 1.34 -0.94
N THR A 38 -8.12 0.94 -2.20
CA THR A 38 -9.36 0.77 -2.99
C THR A 38 -10.04 -0.57 -2.75
N TYR A 39 -9.29 -1.60 -2.37
CA TYR A 39 -9.81 -2.95 -2.17
C TYR A 39 -9.05 -3.65 -1.03
N GLY A 40 -9.70 -3.85 0.11
CA GLY A 40 -9.07 -4.33 1.35
C GLY A 40 -9.07 -3.25 2.43
N THR A 41 -8.32 -3.50 3.51
CA THR A 41 -8.15 -2.53 4.60
C THR A 41 -6.69 -2.13 4.72
N ILE A 42 -6.45 -0.87 5.06
CA ILE A 42 -5.10 -0.37 5.30
C ILE A 42 -5.05 0.31 6.67
N SER A 43 -4.11 -0.14 7.49
CA SER A 43 -3.76 0.50 8.75
C SER A 43 -2.60 1.44 8.48
N SER A 44 -2.88 2.74 8.51
CA SER A 44 -1.94 3.80 8.19
C SER A 44 -1.06 4.15 9.39
N GLY A 45 0.26 4.16 9.19
CA GLY A 45 1.22 4.88 10.02
C GLY A 45 1.72 6.13 9.29
N ARG A 46 2.80 6.76 9.79
CA ARG A 46 3.51 7.81 9.03
C ARG A 46 4.17 7.19 7.80
N GLU A 47 5.34 6.58 7.98
CA GLU A 47 6.14 6.05 6.86
C GLU A 47 5.78 4.62 6.47
N ARG A 48 5.06 3.89 7.33
CA ARG A 48 4.68 2.49 7.11
C ARG A 48 3.18 2.37 7.17
N ALA A 49 2.61 1.52 6.33
CA ALA A 49 1.21 1.17 6.37
C ALA A 49 1.05 -0.34 6.18
N THR A 50 0.23 -0.97 7.01
CA THR A 50 -0.08 -2.39 6.87
C THR A 50 -1.35 -2.56 6.07
N PHE A 51 -1.24 -3.13 4.89
CA PHE A 51 -2.38 -3.52 4.07
C PHE A 51 -2.81 -4.95 4.41
N THR A 52 -4.11 -5.16 4.54
CA THR A 52 -4.74 -6.46 4.76
C THR A 52 -5.69 -6.74 3.60
N ALA A 53 -5.39 -7.79 2.85
CA ALA A 53 -6.19 -8.23 1.72
C ALA A 53 -7.52 -8.83 2.21
N PRO A 54 -8.62 -8.60 1.48
CA PRO A 54 -9.89 -9.27 1.73
C PRO A 54 -9.80 -10.77 1.39
N GLY A 55 -10.81 -11.53 1.79
CA GLY A 55 -10.91 -12.98 1.51
C GLY A 55 -11.23 -13.33 0.05
N SER A 56 -11.16 -12.37 -0.88
CA SER A 56 -11.53 -12.54 -2.29
C SER A 56 -10.44 -12.01 -3.21
N ALA A 57 -10.19 -12.74 -4.31
CA ALA A 57 -9.27 -12.30 -5.36
C ALA A 57 -9.79 -11.01 -6.02
N GLY A 58 -8.87 -10.16 -6.48
CA GLY A 58 -9.20 -8.88 -7.09
C GLY A 58 -7.95 -8.05 -7.37
N THR A 59 -8.12 -6.75 -7.60
CA THR A 59 -7.01 -5.81 -7.73
C THR A 59 -7.14 -4.74 -6.67
N ALA A 60 -6.10 -4.56 -5.87
CA ALA A 60 -6.01 -3.50 -4.88
C ALA A 60 -5.05 -2.42 -5.34
N SER A 61 -5.39 -1.18 -5.01
CA SER A 61 -4.48 -0.04 -5.17
C SER A 61 -4.31 0.63 -3.82
N VAL A 62 -3.08 0.94 -3.48
CA VAL A 62 -2.70 1.67 -2.27
C VAL A 62 -2.14 3.02 -2.70
N THR A 63 -2.73 4.08 -2.14
CA THR A 63 -2.29 5.46 -2.36
C THR A 63 -1.81 6.04 -1.04
N VAL A 64 -0.59 6.56 -1.04
CA VAL A 64 -0.07 7.41 0.05
C VAL A 64 -0.14 8.86 -0.40
N THR A 65 -0.62 9.74 0.46
CA THR A 65 -0.66 11.18 0.26
C THR A 65 0.07 11.84 1.42
N VAL A 66 1.04 12.69 1.09
CA VAL A 66 1.85 13.47 2.02
C VAL A 66 1.57 14.95 1.75
N SER A 67 1.24 15.72 2.79
CA SER A 67 0.93 17.14 2.70
C SER A 67 1.69 17.93 3.76
N ASP A 68 2.33 19.03 3.40
CA ASP A 68 2.96 19.98 4.35
C ASP A 68 2.00 21.11 4.77
N GLY A 69 0.76 21.10 4.25
CA GLY A 69 -0.22 22.16 4.45
C GLY A 69 -0.18 23.28 3.38
N LYS A 70 0.83 23.30 2.51
CA LYS A 70 0.89 24.19 1.33
C LYS A 70 0.78 23.40 0.03
N GLU A 71 1.53 22.32 -0.07
CA GLU A 71 1.54 21.38 -1.18
C GLU A 71 1.21 19.97 -0.70
N SER A 72 0.69 19.16 -1.62
CA SER A 72 0.45 17.75 -1.38
C SER A 72 1.00 16.92 -2.53
N ARG A 73 1.59 15.78 -2.19
CA ARG A 73 2.12 14.81 -3.13
C ARG A 73 1.56 13.45 -2.81
N SER A 74 1.26 12.68 -3.84
CA SER A 74 0.74 11.33 -3.69
C SER A 74 1.53 10.34 -4.55
N ALA A 75 1.55 9.09 -4.08
CA ALA A 75 2.07 7.95 -4.82
C ALA A 75 1.06 6.81 -4.75
N THR A 76 0.81 6.17 -5.88
CA THR A 76 -0.14 5.05 -5.97
C THR A 76 0.57 3.84 -6.55
N VAL A 77 0.32 2.69 -5.93
CA VAL A 77 0.74 1.37 -6.45
C VAL A 77 -0.47 0.48 -6.57
N SER A 78 -0.54 -0.27 -7.66
CA SER A 78 -1.59 -1.28 -7.90
C SER A 78 -0.97 -2.67 -7.94
N PHE A 79 -1.67 -3.64 -7.34
CA PHE A 79 -1.23 -5.02 -7.28
C PHE A 79 -2.44 -5.97 -7.24
N PRO A 80 -2.33 -7.16 -7.84
CA PRO A 80 -3.38 -8.16 -7.78
C PRO A 80 -3.40 -8.87 -6.43
N ILE A 81 -4.60 -9.11 -5.91
CA ILE A 81 -4.87 -10.06 -4.83
C ILE A 81 -5.27 -11.40 -5.46
N ARG A 82 -4.54 -12.45 -5.13
CA ARG A 82 -4.77 -13.80 -5.64
C ARG A 82 -5.33 -14.68 -4.54
N ALA A 83 -6.34 -15.47 -4.88
CA ALA A 83 -6.78 -16.56 -4.02
C ALA A 83 -5.82 -17.73 -4.16
N GLU A 84 -5.64 -18.49 -3.09
CA GLU A 84 -4.99 -19.79 -3.19
C GLU A 84 -5.85 -20.66 -4.11
N ALA A 85 -5.29 -21.06 -5.24
CA ALA A 85 -5.97 -21.93 -6.18
C ALA A 85 -5.80 -23.35 -5.65
N TRP A 86 -6.91 -24.06 -5.45
CA TRP A 86 -6.87 -25.48 -5.20
C TRP A 86 -6.94 -26.24 -6.54
N PRO A 87 -5.95 -27.09 -6.91
CA PRO A 87 -4.78 -27.52 -6.13
C PRO A 87 -3.62 -26.49 -6.12
N PRO A 88 -2.83 -26.42 -5.03
CA PRO A 88 -1.77 -25.41 -4.88
C PRO A 88 -0.67 -25.63 -5.92
N THR A 89 -0.54 -24.69 -6.85
CA THR A 89 0.60 -24.61 -7.76
C THR A 89 1.62 -23.63 -7.20
N PRO A 90 2.92 -23.80 -7.49
CA PRO A 90 3.98 -22.89 -7.02
C PRO A 90 3.88 -21.45 -7.55
N GLU A 91 2.92 -21.16 -8.44
CA GLU A 91 2.66 -19.85 -9.02
C GLU A 91 1.45 -19.12 -8.39
N THR A 92 0.85 -19.76 -7.38
CA THR A 92 -0.21 -19.16 -6.58
C THR A 92 0.35 -18.82 -5.20
N CYS A 93 -0.32 -17.90 -4.51
CA CYS A 93 -0.34 -18.00 -3.07
C CYS A 93 -0.79 -19.42 -2.69
#